data_AF-A0A944WMC9-F1
#
_entry.id   AF-A0A944WMC9-F1
#
_cell.length_a   1.000
_cell.length_b   1.000
_cell.length_c   1.000
_cell.angle_alpha   90.00
_cell.angle_beta   90.00
_cell.angle_gamma   90.00
#
_symmetry.space_group_name_H-M   'P 1'
#
loop_
_entity.id
_entity.type
_entity.pdbx_description
1 polymer ?
#
loop_
_entity_poly.entity_id
_entity_poly.type
_entity_poly.pdbx_seq_one_letter_code
_entity_poly.pdbx_strand_id
1 'polypeptide(L)'
;MKNNLIKIYSFRKPVYYFTVLNWVLIIGANVFFGNKLEAQEQSSVDHDTTPPVVKMELVPPNEHKLHPYVNDEKFIYWPKDKPIFFWLGTSSNDKTELFPLLHSGTMNSTGNWKPDTANDLEKYRSEGLKLEISSNQFVRWLNHYNKKATTMRFIADGVAPESQLQFVSKKRVKDIYGLYFSGDAIATLNAKDALSGVEQTYLSVNGKTFLPSDGMKFSEEGYYLLRHYAVDRVGNTSELEQIRFYIDKTPPVTNLKMVNATKNIFGPKSTLSIPSQDKLSGVNVSYYKWNSGVYKKSYKNRILFEGVKEGANILQFYTEDLVGNTEKIHKVTLGFDKNAPEVSHEIKGDQYIEGGKVFLSSRSQIFLKAVDEMVDIKSIEYQVNGLSYGNYEISFRPPVQTGEFKMDYQGTDIIGNKSNLVSVNFVVDSQSPTTQLITDGVTYRRGPNVIWMNSKTRISLKALDNVSGVQSIFYKLDENKELLYKGSFTISDEGRHTFEFSSVDHVNNKEVLTPVLLVVDDTPPEIKAVFNRSEVGSEGGDGEDKINVYPLYTTLFLNADDNSAKLKGVRFSINGSPKEAYQEALLLDKPGNYYVIVEAEDNLGNISTKKMIFIVKAG
;
A
#
# COMPACT_ATOMS: atom_id res chain seq x y z
N MET A 1 17.58 40.06 -38.74
CA MET A 1 18.48 41.06 -38.12
C MET A 1 18.28 41.07 -36.62
N LYS A 2 19.25 40.53 -35.86
CA LYS A 2 19.66 40.95 -34.51
C LYS A 2 20.88 40.09 -34.16
N ASN A 3 22.06 40.70 -34.30
CA ASN A 3 23.37 40.15 -33.95
C ASN A 3 23.48 40.05 -32.43
N ASN A 4 23.67 38.85 -31.89
CA ASN A 4 24.19 38.66 -30.54
C ASN A 4 25.63 38.13 -30.63
N LEU A 5 26.57 39.07 -30.69
CA LEU A 5 27.99 38.84 -30.41
C LEU A 5 28.15 38.84 -28.89
N ILE A 6 28.48 37.69 -28.30
CA ILE A 6 28.90 37.59 -26.90
C ILE A 6 30.40 37.31 -26.89
N LYS A 7 31.19 38.30 -26.46
CA LYS A 7 32.61 38.15 -26.13
C LYS A 7 32.73 37.40 -24.79
N ILE A 8 33.56 36.36 -24.76
CA ILE A 8 33.87 35.58 -23.56
C ILE A 8 35.04 36.26 -22.85
N TYR A 9 34.84 36.70 -21.60
CA TYR A 9 35.93 37.17 -20.73
C TYR A 9 36.45 36.00 -19.88
N SER A 10 37.76 35.77 -19.93
CA SER A 10 38.48 34.84 -19.05
C SER A 10 38.59 35.43 -17.63
N PHE A 11 37.97 34.81 -16.64
CA PHE A 11 38.16 35.12 -15.23
C PHE A 11 39.37 34.35 -14.66
N ARG A 12 40.42 35.08 -14.28
CA ARG A 12 41.48 34.59 -13.37
C ARG A 12 40.86 34.39 -11.98
N LYS A 13 41.01 33.21 -11.38
CA LYS A 13 40.77 32.99 -9.94
C LYS A 13 42.02 33.38 -9.13
N PRO A 14 41.88 34.02 -7.97
CA PRO A 14 42.97 34.22 -7.02
C PRO A 14 43.20 32.96 -6.17
N VAL A 15 44.46 32.72 -5.83
CA VAL A 15 44.91 31.74 -4.83
C VAL A 15 44.80 32.40 -3.45
N TYR A 16 44.10 31.77 -2.51
CA TYR A 16 44.19 32.10 -1.08
C TYR A 16 44.73 30.89 -0.32
N TYR A 17 45.80 31.12 0.44
CA TYR A 17 46.31 30.26 1.50
C TYR A 17 45.49 30.46 2.78
N PHE A 18 45.15 29.38 3.48
CA PHE A 18 45.00 29.37 4.93
C PHE A 18 45.35 27.98 5.46
N THR A 19 46.29 27.94 6.40
CA THR A 19 46.53 26.83 7.33
C THR A 19 45.95 27.21 8.69
N VAL A 20 45.44 26.25 9.46
CA VAL A 20 45.82 25.98 10.88
C VAL A 20 44.91 24.92 11.56
N LEU A 21 45.60 23.87 12.05
CA LEU A 21 45.41 23.00 13.23
C LEU A 21 44.34 21.88 13.35
N ASN A 22 44.91 20.67 13.54
CA ASN A 22 44.66 19.62 14.56
C ASN A 22 43.35 18.80 14.54
N TRP A 23 43.42 17.49 14.26
CA TRP A 23 43.68 16.36 15.18
C TRP A 23 43.63 15.02 14.39
N VAL A 24 44.36 14.01 14.86
CA VAL A 24 44.44 12.65 14.30
C VAL A 24 43.44 11.72 14.99
N LEU A 25 42.77 10.84 14.24
CA LEU A 25 42.27 9.57 14.77
C LEU A 25 42.38 8.47 13.71
N ILE A 26 43.16 7.43 14.02
CA ILE A 26 43.27 6.16 13.31
C ILE A 26 42.24 5.18 13.90
N ILE A 27 41.87 4.14 13.14
CA ILE A 27 41.26 2.82 13.45
C ILE A 27 40.08 2.62 12.48
N GLY A 28 39.85 1.53 11.75
CA GLY A 28 40.34 0.15 11.75
C GLY A 28 39.16 -0.72 11.25
N ALA A 29 39.40 -1.67 10.36
CA ALA A 29 38.36 -2.54 9.79
C ALA A 29 37.88 -3.61 10.78
N ASN A 30 36.56 -3.88 10.83
CA ASN A 30 35.95 -5.22 10.74
C ASN A 30 34.40 -5.19 10.82
N VAL A 31 33.85 -6.27 10.28
CA VAL A 31 32.45 -6.61 9.92
C VAL A 31 31.54 -6.88 11.14
N PHE A 32 30.23 -6.54 11.08
CA PHE A 32 29.07 -7.48 11.21
C PHE A 32 27.69 -6.77 11.22
N PHE A 33 26.69 -7.56 10.81
CA PHE A 33 25.29 -7.31 10.46
C PHE A 33 24.41 -6.48 11.43
N GLY A 34 23.40 -5.82 10.84
CA GLY A 34 22.20 -5.39 11.56
C GLY A 34 21.18 -4.70 10.64
N ASN A 35 20.14 -5.43 10.23
CA ASN A 35 18.98 -4.92 9.51
C ASN A 35 18.31 -3.76 10.27
N LYS A 36 18.11 -2.62 9.60
CA LYS A 36 17.06 -1.68 9.97
C LYS A 36 16.47 -1.03 8.72
N LEU A 37 15.17 -1.27 8.56
CA LEU A 37 14.27 -0.55 7.67
C LEU A 37 14.35 0.94 7.98
N GLU A 38 14.70 1.74 6.98
CA GLU A 38 14.42 3.16 6.94
C GLU A 38 13.96 3.52 5.53
N ALA A 39 12.75 4.07 5.45
CA ALA A 39 12.13 4.53 4.24
C ALA A 39 12.97 5.65 3.61
N GLN A 40 13.58 5.38 2.47
CA GLN A 40 14.17 6.42 1.64
C GLN A 40 13.07 7.10 0.83
N GLU A 41 12.66 8.29 1.29
CA GLU A 41 12.26 9.37 0.38
C GLU A 41 13.48 9.74 -0.46
N GLN A 42 13.68 9.05 -1.59
CA GLN A 42 14.67 9.44 -2.59
C GLN A 42 14.06 10.50 -3.51
N SER A 43 14.05 11.75 -3.04
CA SER A 43 14.06 12.90 -3.94
C SER A 43 15.49 13.10 -4.43
N SER A 44 15.90 12.34 -5.45
CA SER A 44 17.08 12.66 -6.25
C SER A 44 16.64 12.69 -7.70
N VAL A 45 16.50 13.91 -8.23
CA VAL A 45 16.67 14.14 -9.66
C VAL A 45 18.15 13.85 -9.90
N ASP A 46 18.45 12.59 -10.21
CA ASP A 46 19.80 12.19 -10.51
C ASP A 46 20.13 12.68 -11.92
N HIS A 47 20.93 13.74 -11.98
CA HIS A 47 21.54 14.24 -13.21
C HIS A 47 22.84 13.46 -13.50
N ASP A 48 23.04 12.26 -12.97
CA ASP A 48 24.21 11.44 -13.28
C ASP A 48 24.03 10.65 -14.57
N THR A 49 24.04 11.38 -15.68
CA THR A 49 24.57 10.85 -16.93
C THR A 49 25.81 11.67 -17.24
N THR A 50 26.89 11.41 -16.50
CA THR A 50 28.21 11.81 -17.00
C THR A 50 28.41 11.11 -18.34
N PRO A 51 28.46 11.86 -19.48
CA PRO A 51 28.70 11.21 -20.76
C PRO A 51 30.04 10.49 -20.67
N PRO A 52 30.17 9.29 -21.27
CA PRO A 52 31.34 8.44 -21.12
C PRO A 52 32.60 9.26 -21.43
N VAL A 53 33.55 9.28 -20.48
CA VAL A 53 34.86 9.91 -20.69
C VAL A 53 35.60 9.06 -21.72
N VAL A 54 35.43 9.39 -23.00
CA VAL A 54 36.14 8.73 -24.10
C VAL A 54 37.61 9.13 -23.99
N LYS A 55 38.43 8.25 -23.40
CA LYS A 55 39.89 8.36 -23.47
C LYS A 55 40.29 8.17 -24.93
N MET A 56 40.83 9.24 -25.52
CA MET A 56 41.21 9.28 -26.92
C MET A 56 42.69 9.61 -26.98
N GLU A 57 43.46 8.83 -27.74
CA GLU A 57 44.84 9.18 -28.04
C GLU A 57 44.86 10.38 -28.97
N LEU A 58 45.66 11.39 -28.61
CA LEU A 58 45.65 12.69 -29.25
C LEU A 58 46.94 12.87 -30.03
N VAL A 59 46.88 12.73 -31.36
CA VAL A 59 48.01 13.06 -32.24
C VAL A 59 48.36 14.54 -32.07
N PRO A 60 49.65 14.92 -31.90
CA PRO A 60 50.07 16.31 -31.80
C PRO A 60 49.88 17.06 -33.14
N PRO A 61 49.89 18.40 -33.13
CA PRO A 61 49.91 19.20 -34.35
C PRO A 61 51.07 18.83 -35.29
N ASN A 62 50.89 19.02 -36.59
CA ASN A 62 51.95 18.83 -37.58
C ASN A 62 53.07 19.85 -37.33
N GLU A 63 54.33 19.45 -37.55
CA GLU A 63 55.48 20.35 -37.49
C GLU A 63 55.51 21.25 -38.74
N HIS A 64 55.63 22.56 -38.53
CA HIS A 64 55.71 23.57 -39.59
C HIS A 64 57.04 24.28 -39.52
N LYS A 65 57.81 24.25 -40.62
CA LYS A 65 59.14 24.88 -40.68
C LYS A 65 58.97 26.35 -41.03
N LEU A 66 59.59 27.22 -40.23
CA LEU A 66 59.64 28.64 -40.53
C LEU A 66 60.43 28.91 -41.82
N HIS A 67 59.88 29.73 -42.71
CA HIS A 67 60.51 30.10 -43.98
C HIS A 67 60.14 31.53 -44.42
N PRO A 68 60.95 32.19 -45.26
CA PRO A 68 60.56 33.45 -45.89
C PRO A 68 59.39 33.26 -46.86
N TYR A 69 58.57 34.31 -47.00
CA TYR A 69 57.52 34.41 -48.00
C TYR A 69 57.63 35.72 -48.77
N VAL A 70 57.43 35.67 -50.09
CA VAL A 70 57.44 36.86 -50.95
C VAL A 70 56.10 36.98 -51.64
N ASN A 71 55.40 38.10 -51.43
CA ASN A 71 54.11 38.34 -52.07
C ASN A 71 54.24 38.87 -53.51
N ASP A 72 53.11 39.02 -54.21
CA ASP A 72 53.07 39.52 -55.59
C ASP A 72 53.63 40.95 -55.76
N GLU A 73 53.58 41.77 -54.70
CA GLU A 73 54.16 43.12 -54.65
C GLU A 73 55.66 43.13 -54.32
N LYS A 74 56.29 41.94 -54.22
CA LYS A 74 57.68 41.72 -53.83
C LYS A 74 58.06 42.19 -52.43
N PHE A 75 57.09 42.23 -51.50
CA PHE A 75 57.37 42.35 -50.08
C PHE A 75 57.84 41.01 -49.53
N ILE A 76 58.91 41.05 -48.73
CA ILE A 76 59.52 39.88 -48.11
C ILE A 76 59.02 39.83 -46.67
N TYR A 77 58.20 38.83 -46.37
CA TYR A 77 57.81 38.45 -45.02
C TYR A 77 58.83 37.46 -44.49
N TRP A 78 59.35 37.72 -43.29
CA TRP A 78 60.42 36.93 -42.71
C TRP A 78 60.06 36.50 -41.29
N PRO A 79 60.28 35.22 -40.91
CA PRO A 79 60.05 34.75 -39.55
C PRO A 79 60.88 35.55 -38.54
N LYS A 80 60.22 36.25 -37.60
CA LYS A 80 60.88 37.20 -36.69
C LYS A 80 62.06 36.61 -35.92
N ASP A 81 62.01 35.32 -35.60
CA ASP A 81 63.03 34.63 -34.79
C ASP A 81 64.14 33.97 -35.63
N LYS A 82 64.18 34.23 -36.95
CA LYS A 82 65.24 33.72 -37.83
C LYS A 82 66.21 34.84 -38.22
N PRO A 83 67.53 34.57 -38.26
CA PRO A 83 68.51 35.53 -38.77
C PRO A 83 68.35 35.73 -40.28
N ILE A 84 68.44 36.97 -40.76
CA ILE A 84 68.54 37.28 -42.19
C ILE A 84 70.00 37.47 -42.53
N PHE A 85 70.41 36.92 -43.67
CA PHE A 85 71.74 37.05 -44.21
C PHE A 85 71.69 37.61 -45.63
N PHE A 86 72.57 38.57 -45.94
CA PHE A 86 72.65 39.22 -47.25
C PHE A 86 73.89 38.78 -48.03
N TRP A 87 73.68 38.44 -49.30
CA TRP A 87 74.73 38.25 -50.29
C TRP A 87 74.45 39.10 -51.53
N LEU A 88 75.51 39.53 -52.21
CA LEU A 88 75.50 40.29 -53.45
C LEU A 88 75.88 39.36 -54.62
N GLY A 89 74.97 39.18 -55.57
CA GLY A 89 75.29 38.54 -56.85
C GLY A 89 75.87 39.54 -57.84
N THR A 90 76.77 39.09 -58.72
CA THR A 90 77.31 39.91 -59.82
C THR A 90 76.34 40.06 -60.99
N SER A 91 75.23 39.31 -61.01
CA SER A 91 74.11 39.51 -61.95
C SER A 91 72.79 39.04 -61.34
N SER A 92 71.68 39.19 -62.08
CA SER A 92 70.34 38.72 -61.70
C SER A 92 70.09 37.24 -62.01
N ASN A 93 71.11 36.47 -62.39
CA ASN A 93 70.99 35.04 -62.69
C ASN A 93 71.17 34.21 -61.41
N ASP A 94 70.24 33.30 -61.15
CA ASP A 94 70.21 32.43 -59.95
C ASP A 94 71.43 31.52 -59.80
N LYS A 95 72.27 31.40 -60.86
CA LYS A 95 73.52 30.65 -60.84
C LYS A 95 74.77 31.51 -60.64
N THR A 96 74.65 32.82 -60.43
CA THR A 96 75.83 33.65 -60.17
C THR A 96 76.45 33.40 -58.81
N GLU A 97 77.76 33.56 -58.77
CA GLU A 97 78.51 33.62 -57.53
C GLU A 97 77.98 34.74 -56.63
N LEU A 98 77.72 34.39 -55.38
CA LEU A 98 77.18 35.25 -54.35
C LEU A 98 78.30 35.67 -53.40
N PHE A 99 78.46 36.98 -53.22
CA PHE A 99 79.46 37.56 -52.33
C PHE A 99 78.80 37.98 -51.02
N PRO A 100 79.25 37.52 -49.84
CA PRO A 100 78.64 37.90 -48.56
C PRO A 100 78.77 39.41 -48.34
N LEU A 101 77.68 40.04 -47.91
CA LEU A 101 77.74 41.41 -47.40
C LEU A 101 78.45 41.35 -46.03
N LEU A 102 79.54 42.08 -45.85
CA LEU A 102 80.33 42.07 -44.61
C LEU A 102 80.08 43.38 -43.83
N HIS A 103 79.73 43.30 -42.54
CA HIS A 103 79.72 44.46 -41.64
C HIS A 103 80.49 44.13 -40.36
N SER A 104 81.79 44.41 -40.37
CA SER A 104 82.57 44.53 -39.14
C SER A 104 83.96 45.06 -39.48
N GLY A 105 84.21 46.33 -39.18
CA GLY A 105 85.54 46.88 -39.29
C GLY A 105 85.54 48.36 -39.03
N THR A 106 86.56 48.83 -38.36
CA THR A 106 86.82 50.25 -38.19
C THR A 106 87.59 50.78 -39.41
N MET A 107 87.26 51.99 -39.85
CA MET A 107 88.15 52.70 -40.76
C MET A 107 89.40 53.07 -39.97
N ASN A 108 90.56 52.74 -40.51
CA ASN A 108 91.80 53.28 -39.98
C ASN A 108 91.87 54.80 -40.25
N SER A 109 92.85 55.49 -39.67
CA SER A 109 93.05 56.93 -39.82
C SER A 109 93.29 57.40 -41.26
N THR A 110 93.45 56.48 -42.22
CA THR A 110 93.59 56.75 -43.66
C THR A 110 92.34 56.39 -44.48
N GLY A 111 91.23 56.04 -43.82
CA GLY A 111 89.96 55.72 -44.49
C GLY A 111 89.92 54.34 -45.16
N ASN A 112 90.90 53.48 -44.89
CA ASN A 112 90.92 52.10 -45.36
C ASN A 112 90.28 51.19 -44.31
N TRP A 113 89.47 50.25 -44.80
CA TRP A 113 88.75 49.30 -43.96
C TRP A 113 89.70 48.28 -43.34
N LYS A 114 89.57 48.04 -42.03
CA LYS A 114 90.29 46.97 -41.31
C LYS A 114 89.28 46.10 -40.55
N PRO A 115 89.33 44.75 -40.68
CA PRO A 115 88.47 43.86 -39.90
C PRO A 115 88.87 43.87 -38.42
N ASP A 116 87.89 43.69 -37.53
CA ASP A 116 88.12 43.71 -36.08
C ASP A 116 88.97 42.49 -35.62
N THR A 117 88.80 41.30 -36.24
CA THR A 117 89.72 40.15 -36.16
C THR A 117 89.68 39.26 -37.42
N ALA A 118 90.67 38.36 -37.60
CA ALA A 118 90.71 37.41 -38.73
C ALA A 118 89.67 36.27 -38.62
N ASN A 119 89.29 35.86 -37.40
CA ASN A 119 88.27 34.83 -37.18
C ASN A 119 86.86 35.34 -37.50
N ASP A 120 86.60 36.61 -37.21
CA ASP A 120 85.31 37.24 -37.55
C ASP A 120 85.11 37.28 -39.07
N LEU A 121 86.17 37.52 -39.84
CA LEU A 121 86.12 37.59 -41.30
C LEU A 121 85.63 36.28 -41.94
N GLU A 122 86.11 35.14 -41.45
CA GLU A 122 85.77 33.81 -42.00
C GLU A 122 84.37 33.35 -41.56
N LYS A 123 83.95 33.74 -40.35
CA LYS A 123 82.56 33.60 -39.90
C LYS A 123 81.59 34.41 -40.77
N TYR A 124 81.89 35.68 -41.06
CA TYR A 124 81.03 36.49 -41.92
C TYR A 124 81.05 36.06 -43.39
N ARG A 125 82.15 35.45 -43.87
CA ARG A 125 82.18 34.84 -45.21
C ARG A 125 81.26 33.64 -45.33
N SER A 126 81.18 32.82 -44.28
CA SER A 126 80.36 31.61 -44.28
C SER A 126 78.89 31.90 -43.98
N GLU A 127 78.60 32.87 -43.10
CA GLU A 127 77.23 33.16 -42.64
C GLU A 127 76.59 34.37 -43.36
N GLY A 128 77.37 35.35 -43.83
CA GLY A 128 76.86 36.63 -44.36
C GLY A 128 76.56 37.67 -43.26
N LEU A 129 76.07 38.86 -43.62
CA LEU A 129 75.66 39.87 -42.64
C LEU A 129 74.37 39.45 -41.93
N LYS A 130 74.49 39.03 -40.66
CA LYS A 130 73.32 38.81 -39.80
C LYS A 130 72.66 40.14 -39.45
N LEU A 131 71.44 40.35 -39.91
CA LEU A 131 70.58 41.45 -39.44
C LEU A 131 69.46 40.90 -38.57
N GLU A 132 69.29 41.50 -37.39
CA GLU A 132 68.08 41.33 -36.58
C GLU A 132 67.06 42.40 -37.00
N ILE A 133 66.04 41.97 -37.74
CA ILE A 133 64.96 42.85 -38.19
C ILE A 133 63.81 42.74 -37.20
N SER A 134 63.60 43.78 -36.40
CA SER A 134 62.59 43.79 -35.34
C SER A 134 61.25 44.44 -35.73
N SER A 135 61.07 44.86 -36.99
CA SER A 135 59.84 45.50 -37.50
C SER A 135 59.88 45.66 -39.03
N ASN A 136 58.97 46.46 -39.61
CA ASN A 136 59.01 46.83 -41.01
C ASN A 136 60.30 47.60 -41.34
N GLN A 137 61.13 47.01 -42.18
CA GLN A 137 62.37 47.61 -42.65
C GLN A 137 62.42 47.66 -44.17
N PHE A 138 63.26 48.56 -44.70
CA PHE A 138 63.51 48.67 -46.12
C PHE A 138 65.00 48.54 -46.36
N VAL A 139 65.38 47.62 -47.24
CA VAL A 139 66.73 47.58 -47.80
C VAL A 139 66.68 48.31 -49.13
N ARG A 140 67.21 49.53 -49.14
CA ARG A 140 67.38 50.31 -50.37
C ARG A 140 68.76 50.04 -50.93
N TRP A 141 68.80 49.36 -52.06
CA TRP A 141 69.99 49.22 -52.87
C TRP A 141 70.08 50.38 -53.87
N LEU A 142 71.20 51.09 -53.89
CA LEU A 142 71.50 52.09 -54.92
C LEU A 142 72.62 51.55 -55.81
N ASN A 143 72.30 51.26 -57.07
CA ASN A 143 73.32 50.82 -58.00
C ASN A 143 74.32 51.97 -58.26
N HIS A 144 75.59 51.74 -57.97
CA HIS A 144 76.63 52.76 -58.06
C HIS A 144 76.79 53.34 -59.46
N TYR A 145 76.63 52.51 -60.51
CA TYR A 145 76.88 52.89 -61.89
C TYR A 145 75.71 53.63 -62.53
N ASN A 146 74.50 53.06 -62.45
CA ASN A 146 73.33 53.63 -63.13
C ASN A 146 72.44 54.48 -62.21
N LYS A 147 72.79 54.60 -60.92
CA LYS A 147 72.05 55.33 -59.87
C LYS A 147 70.59 54.86 -59.69
N LYS A 148 70.17 53.73 -60.28
CA LYS A 148 68.84 53.16 -60.05
C LYS A 148 68.76 52.62 -58.64
N ALA A 149 67.67 52.96 -57.95
CA ALA A 149 67.37 52.41 -56.64
C ALA A 149 66.46 51.19 -56.78
N THR A 150 66.78 50.12 -56.07
CA THR A 150 65.86 48.99 -55.82
C THR A 150 65.57 48.97 -54.34
N THR A 151 64.30 49.00 -53.97
CA THR A 151 63.89 48.96 -52.57
C THR A 151 63.21 47.63 -52.31
N MET A 152 63.78 46.85 -51.39
CA MET A 152 63.16 45.63 -50.86
C MET A 152 62.52 45.97 -49.52
N ARG A 153 61.24 45.64 -49.38
CA ARG A 153 60.52 45.83 -48.11
C ARG A 153 60.54 44.51 -47.35
N PHE A 154 61.10 44.53 -46.15
CA PHE A 154 61.13 43.42 -45.21
C PHE A 154 60.11 43.65 -44.10
N ILE A 155 59.29 42.65 -43.83
CA ILE A 155 58.29 42.65 -42.78
C ILE A 155 58.62 41.46 -41.87
N ALA A 156 59.10 41.75 -40.66
CA ALA A 156 59.31 40.71 -39.66
C ALA A 156 57.96 40.23 -39.14
N ASP A 157 57.66 38.95 -39.35
CA ASP A 157 56.42 38.32 -38.95
C ASP A 157 56.68 37.25 -37.89
N GLY A 158 56.14 37.50 -36.70
CA GLY A 158 56.06 36.54 -35.60
C GLY A 158 54.66 36.54 -34.98
N VAL A 159 53.66 37.01 -35.73
CA VAL A 159 52.27 37.05 -35.28
C VAL A 159 51.63 35.78 -35.80
N ALA A 160 51.22 34.91 -34.88
CA ALA A 160 50.48 33.71 -35.27
C ALA A 160 49.11 34.09 -35.85
N PRO A 161 48.60 33.33 -36.85
CA PRO A 161 47.25 33.53 -37.35
C PRO A 161 46.21 33.28 -36.24
N GLU A 162 45.03 33.89 -36.36
CA GLU A 162 43.87 33.58 -35.52
C GLU A 162 42.91 32.69 -36.31
N SER A 163 42.57 31.52 -35.76
CA SER A 163 41.59 30.60 -36.35
C SER A 163 40.28 30.60 -35.58
N GLN A 164 39.15 30.50 -36.28
CA GLN A 164 37.82 30.45 -35.69
C GLN A 164 36.95 29.39 -36.36
N LEU A 165 36.36 28.51 -35.54
CA LEU A 165 35.40 27.51 -35.97
C LEU A 165 33.95 28.00 -35.83
N GLN A 166 33.12 27.77 -36.84
CA GLN A 166 31.69 28.07 -36.83
C GLN A 166 30.87 26.85 -37.26
N PHE A 167 29.75 26.59 -36.57
CA PHE A 167 28.85 25.48 -36.90
C PHE A 167 27.53 25.97 -37.48
N VAL A 168 27.11 25.35 -38.58
CA VAL A 168 25.78 25.44 -39.18
C VAL A 168 25.07 24.09 -38.99
N SER A 169 23.87 24.12 -38.42
CA SER A 169 23.05 22.93 -38.14
C SER A 169 21.57 23.30 -38.07
N LYS A 170 20.68 22.30 -38.11
CA LYS A 170 19.22 22.50 -38.00
C LYS A 170 18.81 23.06 -36.63
N LYS A 171 19.25 22.41 -35.55
CA LYS A 171 19.05 22.82 -34.16
C LYS A 171 20.31 22.50 -33.37
N ARG A 172 20.70 23.42 -32.49
CA ARG A 172 21.87 23.29 -31.61
C ARG A 172 21.51 23.68 -30.18
N VAL A 173 22.00 22.90 -29.22
CA VAL A 173 21.92 23.20 -27.78
C VAL A 173 23.31 23.12 -27.19
N LYS A 174 23.60 23.96 -26.19
CA LYS A 174 24.85 23.97 -25.45
C LYS A 174 24.55 23.76 -23.97
N ASP A 175 25.26 22.85 -23.34
CA ASP A 175 25.28 22.67 -21.89
C ASP A 175 26.72 22.73 -21.34
N ILE A 176 26.93 22.21 -20.13
CA ILE A 176 28.26 22.12 -19.49
C ILE A 176 29.17 21.05 -20.10
N TYR A 177 28.63 20.07 -20.81
CA TYR A 177 29.34 18.92 -21.38
C TYR A 177 29.69 19.08 -22.86
N GLY A 178 28.98 19.94 -23.60
CA GLY A 178 29.32 20.26 -24.98
C GLY A 178 28.20 20.90 -25.79
N LEU A 179 28.31 20.77 -27.12
CA LEU A 179 27.26 21.11 -28.08
C LEU A 179 26.53 19.86 -28.54
N TYR A 180 25.21 19.94 -28.74
CA TYR A 180 24.40 18.85 -29.29
C TYR A 180 23.66 19.33 -30.53
N PHE A 181 23.55 18.46 -31.52
CA PHE A 181 22.90 18.74 -32.80
C PHE A 181 21.87 17.67 -33.15
N SER A 182 20.67 18.07 -33.60
CA SER A 182 19.55 17.17 -33.95
C SER A 182 19.71 16.46 -35.31
N GLY A 183 20.92 16.44 -35.85
CA GLY A 183 21.16 16.17 -37.27
C GLY A 183 22.55 16.60 -37.71
N ASP A 184 22.73 16.75 -39.01
CA ASP A 184 24.03 17.07 -39.59
C ASP A 184 24.56 18.43 -39.08
N ALA A 185 25.84 18.46 -38.76
CA ALA A 185 26.56 19.66 -38.34
C ALA A 185 27.67 19.96 -39.37
N ILE A 186 27.65 21.15 -39.95
CA ILE A 186 28.69 21.62 -40.87
C ILE A 186 29.59 22.57 -40.09
N ALA A 187 30.84 22.16 -39.88
CA ALA A 187 31.86 23.00 -39.28
C ALA A 187 32.62 23.74 -40.39
N THR A 188 32.73 25.06 -40.30
CA THR A 188 33.53 25.91 -41.19
C THR A 188 34.65 26.55 -40.39
N LEU A 189 35.87 26.37 -40.86
CA LEU A 189 37.08 26.89 -40.26
C LEU A 189 37.57 28.07 -41.08
N ASN A 190 37.62 29.24 -40.45
CA ASN A 190 38.18 30.45 -41.05
C ASN A 190 39.41 30.86 -40.26
N ALA A 191 40.41 31.42 -40.94
CA ALA A 191 41.55 32.01 -40.27
C ALA A 191 41.89 33.37 -40.88
N LYS A 192 42.53 34.22 -40.07
CA LYS A 192 43.07 35.50 -40.51
C LYS A 192 44.44 35.69 -39.91
N ASP A 193 45.32 36.28 -40.72
CA ASP A 193 46.61 36.75 -40.26
C ASP A 193 46.77 38.22 -40.64
N ALA A 194 47.43 38.99 -39.77
CA ALA A 194 47.58 40.43 -39.92
C ALA A 194 48.78 40.84 -40.79
N LEU A 195 49.70 39.92 -41.08
CA LEU A 195 50.98 40.18 -41.75
C LEU A 195 51.14 39.34 -43.02
N SER A 196 51.77 38.16 -42.94
CA SER A 196 52.09 37.32 -44.11
C SER A 196 50.86 36.68 -44.77
N GLY A 197 49.72 36.70 -44.09
CA GLY A 197 48.48 36.06 -44.52
C GLY A 197 48.45 34.59 -44.13
N VAL A 198 47.27 33.98 -44.21
CA VAL A 198 47.10 32.55 -43.90
C VAL A 198 47.64 31.70 -45.05
N GLU A 199 48.45 30.71 -44.72
CA GLU A 199 48.83 29.65 -45.67
C GLU A 199 47.77 28.55 -45.69
N GLN A 200 47.50 27.94 -44.54
CA GLN A 200 46.62 26.78 -44.45
C GLN A 200 45.98 26.62 -43.07
N THR A 201 44.75 26.13 -43.08
CA THR A 201 43.99 25.69 -41.90
C THR A 201 44.06 24.18 -41.75
N TYR A 202 44.17 23.69 -40.52
CA TYR A 202 44.28 22.27 -40.21
C TYR A 202 43.19 21.82 -39.24
N LEU A 203 42.61 20.66 -39.50
CA LEU A 203 41.57 20.05 -38.68
C LEU A 203 41.94 18.61 -38.30
N SER A 204 41.71 18.26 -37.05
CA SER A 204 41.80 16.90 -36.52
C SER A 204 40.45 16.49 -35.93
N VAL A 205 39.95 15.32 -36.34
CA VAL A 205 38.70 14.73 -35.85
C VAL A 205 39.04 13.51 -35.01
N ASN A 206 38.51 13.46 -33.79
CA ASN A 206 38.60 12.33 -32.87
C ASN A 206 40.05 11.87 -32.65
N GLY A 207 40.95 12.82 -32.39
CA GLY A 207 42.34 12.52 -32.03
C GLY A 207 43.25 12.14 -33.21
N LYS A 208 42.71 11.98 -34.43
CA LYS A 208 43.46 11.60 -35.63
C LYS A 208 44.43 12.69 -36.11
N THR A 209 45.27 12.36 -37.09
CA THR A 209 46.21 13.30 -37.74
C THR A 209 45.52 14.55 -38.26
N PHE A 210 46.20 15.69 -38.17
CA PHE A 210 45.73 16.96 -38.70
C PHE A 210 45.84 17.00 -40.22
N LEU A 211 44.73 17.26 -40.90
CA LEU A 211 44.66 17.39 -42.35
C LEU A 211 44.29 18.83 -42.75
N PRO A 212 44.84 19.34 -43.88
CA PRO A 212 44.42 20.60 -44.47
C PRO A 212 42.90 20.65 -44.70
N SER A 213 42.20 21.64 -44.15
CA SER A 213 40.74 21.72 -44.24
C SER A 213 40.16 23.08 -43.86
N ASP A 214 39.25 23.60 -44.69
CA ASP A 214 38.41 24.78 -44.38
C ASP A 214 37.15 24.42 -43.60
N GLY A 215 37.00 23.16 -43.18
CA GLY A 215 35.80 22.66 -42.53
C GLY A 215 35.42 21.24 -42.92
N MET A 216 34.40 20.70 -42.24
CA MET A 216 33.90 19.35 -42.46
C MET A 216 32.42 19.22 -42.11
N LYS A 217 31.70 18.34 -42.82
CA LYS A 217 30.34 17.94 -42.48
C LYS A 217 30.36 16.67 -41.62
N PHE A 218 29.61 16.69 -40.53
CA PHE A 218 29.40 15.58 -39.61
C PHE A 218 27.95 15.13 -39.74
N SER A 219 27.74 13.84 -40.03
CA SER A 219 26.40 13.26 -40.23
C SER A 219 26.17 11.99 -39.43
N GLU A 220 27.21 11.34 -38.91
CA GLU A 220 27.02 10.14 -38.09
C GLU A 220 26.66 10.53 -36.66
N GLU A 221 25.79 9.76 -36.04
CA GLU A 221 25.43 9.95 -34.64
C GLU A 221 26.62 9.62 -33.73
N GLY A 222 26.79 10.40 -32.67
CA GLY A 222 27.75 10.13 -31.62
C GLY A 222 28.60 11.33 -31.23
N TYR A 223 29.67 11.03 -30.49
CA TYR A 223 30.60 12.00 -29.94
C TYR A 223 31.69 12.39 -30.93
N TYR A 224 32.00 13.69 -30.95
CA TYR A 224 33.09 14.27 -31.72
C TYR A 224 33.97 15.18 -30.88
N LEU A 225 35.28 15.02 -31.05
CA LEU A 225 36.31 15.95 -30.62
C LEU A 225 36.96 16.57 -31.85
N LEU A 226 36.75 17.86 -32.06
CA LEU A 226 37.42 18.63 -33.11
C LEU A 226 38.55 19.43 -32.49
N ARG A 227 39.72 19.37 -33.14
CA ARG A 227 40.88 20.18 -32.79
C ARG A 227 41.36 20.90 -34.05
N HIS A 228 41.73 22.16 -33.95
CA HIS A 228 42.09 22.96 -35.11
C HIS A 228 43.13 24.02 -34.79
N TYR A 229 43.88 24.41 -35.82
CA TYR A 229 44.80 25.53 -35.80
C TYR A 229 45.05 26.01 -37.24
N ALA A 230 45.65 27.18 -37.39
CA ALA A 230 46.06 27.73 -38.68
C ALA A 230 47.57 27.99 -38.73
N VAL A 231 48.10 28.05 -39.94
CA VAL A 231 49.50 28.36 -40.25
C VAL A 231 49.53 29.56 -41.19
N ASP A 232 50.37 30.53 -40.90
CA ASP A 232 50.61 31.67 -41.79
C ASP A 232 51.64 31.33 -42.88
N ARG A 233 51.92 32.25 -43.80
CA ARG A 233 52.85 31.99 -44.91
C ARG A 233 54.31 32.01 -44.52
N VAL A 234 54.67 32.33 -43.28
CA VAL A 234 56.06 32.22 -42.79
C VAL A 234 56.25 31.05 -41.83
N GLY A 235 55.20 30.27 -41.57
CA GLY A 235 55.19 29.06 -40.76
C GLY A 235 54.82 29.26 -39.29
N ASN A 236 54.35 30.43 -38.85
CA ASN A 236 53.83 30.61 -37.49
C ASN A 236 52.47 29.90 -37.34
N THR A 237 52.25 29.25 -36.19
CA THR A 237 51.03 28.47 -35.93
C THR A 237 50.15 29.15 -34.88
N SER A 238 48.83 29.17 -35.10
CA SER A 238 47.87 29.61 -34.09
C SER A 238 47.88 28.72 -32.84
N GLU A 239 47.29 29.20 -31.74
CA GLU A 239 47.00 28.32 -30.61
C GLU A 239 46.10 27.15 -31.03
N LEU A 240 46.34 25.98 -30.43
CA LEU A 240 45.55 24.78 -30.67
C LEU A 240 44.22 24.88 -29.91
N GLU A 241 43.13 25.08 -30.64
CA GLU A 241 41.79 25.10 -30.07
C GLU A 241 41.09 23.75 -30.23
N GLN A 242 40.24 23.41 -29.27
CA GLN A 242 39.47 22.17 -29.29
C GLN A 242 38.03 22.37 -28.84
N ILE A 243 37.11 21.61 -29.45
CA ILE A 243 35.69 21.62 -29.12
C ILE A 243 35.13 20.20 -29.12
N ARG A 244 34.21 19.94 -28.19
CA ARG A 244 33.46 18.70 -28.07
C ARG A 244 32.02 18.93 -28.47
N PHE A 245 31.46 18.01 -29.25
CA PHE A 245 30.05 18.02 -29.58
C PHE A 245 29.51 16.63 -29.86
N TYR A 246 28.19 16.55 -29.94
CA TYR A 246 27.43 15.34 -30.19
C TYR A 246 26.47 15.59 -31.35
N ILE A 247 26.39 14.61 -32.25
CA ILE A 247 25.26 14.49 -33.16
C ILE A 247 24.32 13.49 -32.53
N ASP A 248 23.07 13.88 -32.35
CA ASP A 248 22.02 13.05 -31.81
C ASP A 248 20.83 13.05 -32.77
N LYS A 249 20.53 11.88 -33.34
CA LYS A 249 19.42 11.69 -34.28
C LYS A 249 18.37 10.73 -33.71
N THR A 250 18.63 10.17 -32.53
CA THR A 250 17.82 9.11 -31.96
C THR A 250 16.87 9.71 -30.94
N PRO A 251 15.55 9.55 -31.10
CA PRO A 251 14.62 10.01 -30.09
C PRO A 251 14.76 9.26 -28.74
N PRO A 252 14.29 9.87 -27.64
CA PRO A 252 14.20 9.21 -26.35
C PRO A 252 13.32 7.96 -26.39
N VAL A 253 13.52 7.06 -25.42
CA VAL A 253 12.64 5.92 -25.15
C VAL A 253 11.84 6.15 -23.87
N THR A 254 10.52 6.04 -23.96
CA THR A 254 9.60 6.23 -22.83
C THR A 254 8.80 4.97 -22.51
N ASN A 255 8.61 4.67 -21.22
CA ASN A 255 7.80 3.54 -20.77
C ASN A 255 6.73 3.98 -19.77
N LEU A 256 5.49 3.48 -19.91
CA LEU A 256 4.43 3.69 -18.93
C LEU A 256 4.63 2.79 -17.71
N LYS A 257 4.60 3.37 -16.52
CA LYS A 257 4.57 2.67 -15.23
C LYS A 257 3.32 3.05 -14.46
N MET A 258 2.73 2.06 -13.78
CA MET A 258 1.52 2.23 -12.97
C MET A 258 1.70 1.61 -11.58
N VAL A 259 1.19 2.27 -10.55
CA VAL A 259 1.18 1.82 -9.15
C VAL A 259 -0.24 1.89 -8.61
N ASN A 260 -0.63 0.93 -7.75
CA ASN A 260 -2.02 0.71 -7.29
C ASN A 260 -2.99 0.60 -8.46
N ALA A 261 -2.59 -0.18 -9.46
CA ALA A 261 -3.32 -0.41 -10.70
C ALA A 261 -3.15 -1.88 -11.07
N THR A 262 -4.08 -2.42 -11.83
CA THR A 262 -3.91 -3.71 -12.49
C THR A 262 -3.32 -3.49 -13.88
N LYS A 263 -3.15 -4.58 -14.65
CA LYS A 263 -2.50 -4.55 -15.97
C LYS A 263 -2.98 -3.37 -16.85
N ASN A 264 -4.29 -3.11 -16.90
CA ASN A 264 -4.87 -2.04 -17.71
C ASN A 264 -5.89 -1.15 -16.96
N ILE A 265 -6.17 -1.39 -15.67
CA ILE A 265 -7.18 -0.63 -14.92
C ILE A 265 -6.52 0.13 -13.78
N PHE A 266 -6.85 1.41 -13.64
CA PHE A 266 -6.36 2.29 -12.59
C PHE A 266 -7.54 3.05 -11.97
N GLY A 267 -7.35 3.57 -10.77
CA GLY A 267 -8.35 4.34 -10.04
C GLY A 267 -7.79 5.62 -9.46
N PRO A 268 -8.60 6.37 -8.68
CA PRO A 268 -8.22 7.65 -8.11
C PRO A 268 -6.94 7.63 -7.25
N LYS A 269 -6.61 6.49 -6.64
CA LYS A 269 -5.41 6.31 -5.79
C LYS A 269 -4.21 5.77 -6.56
N SER A 270 -4.34 5.52 -7.86
CA SER A 270 -3.24 5.04 -8.68
C SER A 270 -2.24 6.15 -8.99
N THR A 271 -1.00 5.77 -9.28
CA THR A 271 0.02 6.68 -9.79
C THR A 271 0.50 6.19 -11.14
N LEU A 272 0.39 7.05 -12.16
CA LEU A 272 0.90 6.80 -13.51
C LEU A 272 2.13 7.67 -13.76
N SER A 273 3.19 7.07 -14.29
CA SER A 273 4.40 7.79 -14.70
C SER A 273 4.97 7.29 -16.03
N ILE A 274 5.69 8.16 -16.71
CA ILE A 274 6.35 7.92 -18.00
C ILE A 274 7.85 8.23 -17.92
N PRO A 275 8.63 7.45 -17.14
CA PRO A 275 10.07 7.59 -17.14
C PRO A 275 10.63 7.44 -18.56
N SER A 276 11.47 8.39 -18.93
CA SER A 276 12.07 8.50 -20.25
C SER A 276 13.58 8.49 -20.13
N GLN A 277 14.27 7.93 -21.11
CA GLN A 277 15.73 7.91 -21.19
C GLN A 277 16.16 8.28 -22.59
N ASP A 278 17.24 9.03 -22.67
CA ASP A 278 17.93 9.34 -23.92
C ASP A 278 19.43 9.05 -23.75
N LYS A 279 20.09 8.61 -24.82
CA LYS A 279 21.48 8.13 -24.76
C LYS A 279 22.51 9.25 -24.92
N LEU A 280 22.16 10.37 -25.54
CA LEU A 280 23.12 11.39 -25.96
C LEU A 280 22.72 12.78 -25.45
N SER A 281 21.72 13.41 -26.07
CA SER A 281 21.35 14.77 -25.71
C SER A 281 20.52 14.87 -24.44
N GLY A 282 20.02 13.77 -23.91
CA GLY A 282 19.24 13.75 -22.68
C GLY A 282 17.78 14.14 -22.90
N VAL A 283 16.94 13.84 -21.92
CA VAL A 283 15.49 14.12 -21.99
C VAL A 283 15.21 15.59 -21.72
N ASN A 284 14.42 16.23 -22.58
CA ASN A 284 13.95 17.61 -22.39
C ASN A 284 12.58 17.65 -21.74
N VAL A 285 11.58 17.06 -22.39
CA VAL A 285 10.19 17.16 -21.95
C VAL A 285 9.35 16.00 -22.49
N SER A 286 8.53 15.43 -21.61
CA SER A 286 7.51 14.46 -21.99
C SER A 286 6.14 15.14 -22.07
N TYR A 287 5.35 14.78 -23.07
CA TYR A 287 3.98 15.24 -23.25
C TYR A 287 3.01 14.07 -23.14
N TYR A 288 1.84 14.31 -22.56
CA TYR A 288 0.76 13.33 -22.52
C TYR A 288 -0.60 14.01 -22.74
N LYS A 289 -1.58 13.23 -23.19
CA LYS A 289 -2.99 13.63 -23.21
C LYS A 289 -3.90 12.43 -22.99
N TRP A 290 -5.09 12.73 -22.48
CA TRP A 290 -6.20 11.79 -22.37
C TRP A 290 -7.18 12.01 -23.51
N ASN A 291 -7.61 10.92 -24.14
CA ASN A 291 -8.66 10.88 -25.14
C ASN A 291 -8.38 11.91 -26.26
N SER A 292 -9.40 12.69 -26.65
CA SER A 292 -9.28 13.76 -27.63
C SER A 292 -8.83 15.10 -27.04
N GLY A 293 -8.23 15.10 -25.85
CA GLY A 293 -7.76 16.31 -25.18
C GLY A 293 -6.52 16.95 -25.82
N VAL A 294 -5.95 17.93 -25.13
CA VAL A 294 -4.73 18.65 -25.52
C VAL A 294 -3.51 18.05 -24.82
N TYR A 295 -2.36 18.04 -25.50
CA TYR A 295 -1.10 17.63 -24.90
C TYR A 295 -0.69 18.57 -23.75
N LYS A 296 -0.41 17.97 -22.60
CA LYS A 296 0.12 18.61 -21.40
C LYS A 296 1.55 18.14 -21.15
N LYS A 297 2.38 19.02 -20.59
CA LYS A 297 3.73 18.65 -20.14
C LYS A 297 3.63 17.76 -18.90
N SER A 298 4.37 16.67 -18.89
CA SER A 298 4.56 15.86 -17.69
C SER A 298 5.52 16.56 -16.75
N TYR A 299 5.21 16.55 -15.45
CA TYR A 299 6.10 17.06 -14.41
C TYR A 299 6.65 15.88 -13.61
N LYS A 300 7.99 15.78 -13.51
CA LYS A 300 8.69 14.65 -12.88
C LYS A 300 8.16 13.29 -13.35
N ASN A 301 7.93 13.16 -14.66
CA ASN A 301 7.36 11.98 -15.31
C ASN A 301 5.94 11.60 -14.88
N ARG A 302 5.21 12.40 -14.07
CA ARG A 302 3.86 12.07 -13.61
C ARG A 302 2.79 12.39 -14.66
N ILE A 303 1.77 11.55 -14.72
CA ILE A 303 0.52 11.78 -15.47
C ILE A 303 -0.59 12.14 -14.48
N LEU A 304 -1.32 13.21 -14.76
CA LEU A 304 -2.51 13.63 -13.99
C LEU A 304 -3.78 13.10 -14.66
N PHE A 305 -4.83 12.86 -13.88
CA PHE A 305 -6.08 12.25 -14.37
C PHE A 305 -7.13 13.27 -14.84
N GLU A 306 -6.72 14.51 -15.09
CA GLU A 306 -7.63 15.54 -15.58
C GLU A 306 -8.08 15.22 -17.02
N GLY A 307 -9.39 15.05 -17.22
CA GLY A 307 -9.99 14.64 -18.50
C GLY A 307 -10.17 13.12 -18.67
N VAL A 308 -9.87 12.33 -17.63
CA VAL A 308 -10.20 10.90 -17.54
C VAL A 308 -11.69 10.74 -17.24
N LYS A 309 -12.33 9.80 -17.93
CA LYS A 309 -13.75 9.43 -17.75
C LYS A 309 -13.84 8.04 -17.11
N GLU A 310 -15.00 7.70 -16.56
CA GLU A 310 -15.24 6.31 -16.11
C GLU A 310 -15.12 5.33 -17.28
N GLY A 311 -14.52 4.16 -17.04
CA GLY A 311 -14.34 3.11 -18.03
C GLY A 311 -13.15 3.37 -18.97
N ALA A 312 -13.31 3.06 -20.25
CA ALA A 312 -12.18 3.06 -21.20
C ALA A 312 -11.70 4.48 -21.56
N ASN A 313 -10.40 4.71 -21.41
CA ASN A 313 -9.71 5.94 -21.79
C ASN A 313 -8.49 5.63 -22.65
N ILE A 314 -8.13 6.56 -23.52
CA ILE A 314 -6.92 6.46 -24.35
C ILE A 314 -5.87 7.41 -23.80
N LEU A 315 -4.76 6.88 -23.31
CA LEU A 315 -3.56 7.66 -22.98
C LEU A 315 -2.67 7.74 -24.21
N GLN A 316 -2.31 8.97 -24.60
CA GLN A 316 -1.30 9.20 -25.63
C GLN A 316 -0.13 9.97 -25.04
N PHE A 317 1.11 9.52 -25.28
CA PHE A 317 2.30 10.20 -24.79
C PHE A 317 3.48 10.07 -25.75
N TYR A 318 4.39 11.03 -25.69
CA TYR A 318 5.68 11.02 -26.38
C TYR A 318 6.66 11.94 -25.65
N THR A 319 7.95 11.74 -25.85
CA THR A 319 9.02 12.54 -25.27
C THR A 319 9.90 13.18 -26.35
N GLU A 320 10.36 14.39 -26.06
CA GLU A 320 11.34 15.15 -26.84
C GLU A 320 12.67 15.21 -26.07
N ASP A 321 13.80 15.06 -26.77
CA ASP A 321 15.15 15.28 -26.23
C ASP A 321 15.56 16.77 -26.24
N LEU A 322 16.78 17.10 -25.79
CA LEU A 322 17.25 18.50 -25.80
C LEU A 322 17.38 19.07 -27.22
N VAL A 323 17.69 18.24 -28.22
CA VAL A 323 17.88 18.69 -29.60
C VAL A 323 16.61 18.62 -30.46
N GLY A 324 15.48 18.18 -29.92
CA GLY A 324 14.18 18.14 -30.58
C GLY A 324 13.85 16.86 -31.34
N ASN A 325 14.57 15.76 -31.13
CA ASN A 325 14.13 14.47 -31.63
C ASN A 325 12.93 13.99 -30.81
N THR A 326 11.88 13.55 -31.50
CA THR A 326 10.63 13.10 -30.87
C THR A 326 10.34 11.66 -31.23
N GLU A 327 9.95 10.88 -30.22
CA GLU A 327 9.54 9.49 -30.46
C GLU A 327 8.16 9.43 -31.13
N LYS A 328 7.81 8.24 -31.66
CA LYS A 328 6.44 7.99 -32.11
C LYS A 328 5.49 8.06 -30.92
N ILE A 329 4.31 8.62 -31.15
CA ILE A 329 3.28 8.72 -30.12
C ILE A 329 2.86 7.31 -29.68
N HIS A 330 3.10 7.00 -28.40
CA HIS A 330 2.53 5.83 -27.75
C HIS A 330 1.05 6.06 -27.54
N LYS A 331 0.26 5.00 -27.72
CA LYS A 331 -1.19 5.01 -27.55
C LYS A 331 -1.62 3.76 -26.79
N VAL A 332 -2.09 3.93 -25.56
CA VAL A 332 -2.50 2.85 -24.67
C VAL A 332 -3.96 3.06 -24.26
N THR A 333 -4.75 1.99 -24.25
CA THR A 333 -6.12 2.03 -23.72
C THR A 333 -6.12 1.51 -22.29
N LEU A 334 -6.63 2.32 -21.36
CA LEU A 334 -6.67 2.05 -19.93
C LEU A 334 -8.09 2.22 -19.41
N GLY A 335 -8.54 1.30 -18.56
CA GLY A 335 -9.78 1.45 -17.79
C GLY A 335 -9.54 2.36 -16.58
N PHE A 336 -10.45 3.30 -16.34
CA PHE A 336 -10.50 4.07 -15.10
C PHE A 336 -11.71 3.63 -14.29
N ASP A 337 -11.44 3.17 -13.08
CA ASP A 337 -12.45 2.73 -12.12
C ASP A 337 -12.37 3.59 -10.85
N LYS A 338 -13.38 4.43 -10.67
CA LYS A 338 -13.52 5.27 -9.48
C LYS A 338 -14.48 4.67 -8.46
N ASN A 339 -15.22 3.62 -8.84
CA ASN A 339 -16.26 3.09 -8.00
C ASN A 339 -15.61 2.24 -6.91
N ALA A 340 -16.23 2.29 -5.75
CA ALA A 340 -15.83 1.42 -4.66
C ALA A 340 -16.67 0.14 -4.75
N PRO A 341 -16.15 -0.99 -4.23
CA PRO A 341 -16.90 -2.23 -4.24
C PRO A 341 -18.22 -2.11 -3.47
N GLU A 342 -19.26 -2.77 -3.95
CA GLU A 342 -20.51 -2.95 -3.22
C GLU A 342 -20.36 -4.09 -2.21
N VAL A 343 -20.74 -3.86 -0.96
CA VAL A 343 -20.65 -4.85 0.11
C VAL A 343 -22.02 -5.27 0.62
N SER A 344 -22.16 -6.56 0.92
CA SER A 344 -23.39 -7.18 1.42
C SER A 344 -23.07 -8.24 2.46
N HIS A 345 -24.08 -8.64 3.23
CA HIS A 345 -23.99 -9.74 4.18
C HIS A 345 -25.18 -10.69 4.03
N GLU A 346 -24.99 -11.94 4.40
CA GLU A 346 -26.02 -12.96 4.46
C GLU A 346 -25.90 -13.70 5.81
N ILE A 347 -27.02 -13.95 6.47
CA ILE A 347 -27.08 -14.71 7.71
C ILE A 347 -27.77 -16.03 7.43
N LYS A 348 -27.12 -17.14 7.78
CA LYS A 348 -27.68 -18.50 7.67
C LYS A 348 -27.79 -19.15 9.04
N GLY A 349 -28.93 -19.78 9.32
CA GLY A 349 -29.21 -20.43 10.59
C GLY A 349 -30.43 -19.84 11.28
N ASP A 350 -30.51 -20.06 12.59
CA ASP A 350 -31.64 -19.66 13.41
C ASP A 350 -31.66 -18.13 13.60
N GLN A 351 -32.72 -17.50 13.10
CA GLN A 351 -32.93 -16.07 13.20
C GLN A 351 -34.42 -15.74 13.35
N TYR A 352 -34.70 -14.63 14.01
CA TYR A 352 -36.04 -14.11 14.20
C TYR A 352 -36.03 -12.58 14.05
N ILE A 353 -37.05 -12.00 13.43
CA ILE A 353 -37.13 -10.57 13.17
C ILE A 353 -38.43 -10.03 13.75
N GLU A 354 -38.31 -9.10 14.69
CA GLU A 354 -39.45 -8.43 15.32
C GLU A 354 -39.14 -6.97 15.62
N GLY A 355 -40.10 -6.08 15.33
CA GLY A 355 -39.95 -4.64 15.61
C GLY A 355 -38.75 -3.98 14.92
N GLY A 356 -38.26 -4.56 13.81
CA GLY A 356 -37.06 -4.09 13.10
C GLY A 356 -35.73 -4.52 13.74
N LYS A 357 -35.75 -5.32 14.82
CA LYS A 357 -34.57 -5.95 15.39
C LYS A 357 -34.38 -7.35 14.81
N VAL A 358 -33.13 -7.74 14.59
CA VAL A 358 -32.74 -9.09 14.16
C VAL A 358 -32.18 -9.84 15.37
N PHE A 359 -32.80 -10.94 15.75
CA PHE A 359 -32.37 -11.86 16.79
C PHE A 359 -31.68 -13.06 16.15
N LEU A 360 -30.52 -13.45 16.66
CA LEU A 360 -29.70 -14.54 16.13
C LEU A 360 -29.37 -15.53 17.24
N SER A 361 -29.42 -16.83 16.93
CA SER A 361 -28.72 -17.80 17.77
C SER A 361 -27.21 -17.64 17.61
N SER A 362 -26.45 -17.90 18.68
CA SER A 362 -24.98 -17.99 18.61
C SER A 362 -24.46 -19.09 17.66
N ARG A 363 -25.35 -19.97 17.19
CA ARG A 363 -25.07 -21.06 16.23
C ARG A 363 -25.16 -20.62 14.76
N SER A 364 -25.76 -19.47 14.48
CA SER A 364 -25.92 -18.92 13.12
C SER A 364 -24.58 -18.54 12.50
N GLN A 365 -24.53 -18.46 11.17
CA GLN A 365 -23.34 -18.07 10.41
C GLN A 365 -23.57 -16.80 9.62
N ILE A 366 -22.59 -15.90 9.67
CA ILE A 366 -22.56 -14.63 8.95
C ILE A 366 -21.58 -14.76 7.79
N PHE A 367 -22.07 -14.44 6.59
CA PHE A 367 -21.31 -14.37 5.35
C PHE A 367 -21.19 -12.92 4.93
N LEU A 368 -19.98 -12.49 4.56
CA LEU A 368 -19.74 -11.18 3.98
C LEU A 368 -19.35 -11.35 2.52
N LYS A 369 -19.82 -10.44 1.67
CA LYS A 369 -19.51 -10.44 0.25
C LYS A 369 -19.23 -9.03 -0.22
N ALA A 370 -18.24 -8.89 -1.08
CA ALA A 370 -17.95 -7.67 -1.83
C ALA A 370 -17.91 -8.00 -3.31
N VAL A 371 -18.41 -7.11 -4.15
CA VAL A 371 -18.38 -7.23 -5.61
C VAL A 371 -17.99 -5.88 -6.18
N ASP A 372 -17.15 -5.90 -7.21
CA ASP A 372 -16.81 -4.75 -8.02
C ASP A 372 -16.96 -5.12 -9.50
N GLU A 373 -17.37 -4.17 -10.33
CA GLU A 373 -17.69 -4.42 -11.74
C GLU A 373 -16.46 -4.49 -12.63
N MET A 374 -15.37 -3.80 -12.28
CA MET A 374 -14.19 -3.67 -13.14
C MET A 374 -12.97 -4.41 -12.61
N VAL A 375 -12.85 -4.55 -11.30
CA VAL A 375 -11.67 -5.13 -10.66
C VAL A 375 -12.04 -6.19 -9.62
N ASP A 376 -11.07 -7.03 -9.23
CA ASP A 376 -11.30 -7.97 -8.14
C ASP A 376 -11.27 -7.28 -6.78
N ILE A 377 -11.86 -7.95 -5.80
CA ILE A 377 -11.79 -7.56 -4.40
C ILE A 377 -10.45 -7.96 -3.81
N LYS A 378 -9.80 -7.04 -3.09
CA LYS A 378 -8.58 -7.32 -2.33
C LYS A 378 -8.89 -7.88 -0.95
N SER A 379 -9.81 -7.25 -0.23
CA SER A 379 -10.19 -7.68 1.12
C SER A 379 -11.55 -7.14 1.54
N ILE A 380 -12.13 -7.79 2.55
CA ILE A 380 -13.24 -7.26 3.33
C ILE A 380 -12.75 -7.22 4.78
N GLU A 381 -12.81 -6.05 5.42
CA GLU A 381 -12.46 -5.88 6.83
C GLU A 381 -13.75 -5.79 7.65
N TYR A 382 -13.79 -6.42 8.82
CA TYR A 382 -14.94 -6.35 9.72
C TYR A 382 -14.55 -6.29 11.20
N GLN A 383 -15.44 -5.71 11.99
CA GLN A 383 -15.34 -5.63 13.44
C GLN A 383 -16.69 -5.89 14.10
N VAL A 384 -16.68 -6.46 15.31
CA VAL A 384 -17.88 -6.64 16.14
C VAL A 384 -17.66 -5.93 17.47
N ASN A 385 -18.54 -4.98 17.82
CA ASN A 385 -18.41 -4.12 19.00
C ASN A 385 -17.03 -3.43 19.14
N GLY A 386 -16.43 -3.03 18.01
CA GLY A 386 -15.13 -2.35 17.98
C GLY A 386 -13.91 -3.27 18.10
N LEU A 387 -14.10 -4.58 18.27
CA LEU A 387 -13.02 -5.56 18.15
C LEU A 387 -12.81 -5.90 16.67
N SER A 388 -11.66 -5.52 16.12
CA SER A 388 -11.30 -5.81 14.73
C SER A 388 -10.91 -7.28 14.58
N TYR A 389 -11.53 -7.95 13.61
CA TYR A 389 -11.23 -9.34 13.27
C TYR A 389 -10.41 -9.46 11.97
N GLY A 390 -9.91 -8.34 11.44
CA GLY A 390 -9.05 -8.31 10.25
C GLY A 390 -9.78 -8.67 8.96
N ASN A 391 -9.05 -9.27 8.02
CA ASN A 391 -9.59 -9.66 6.71
C ASN A 391 -10.52 -10.87 6.84
N TYR A 392 -11.72 -10.74 6.27
CA TYR A 392 -12.68 -11.82 6.14
C TYR A 392 -12.23 -12.81 5.06
N GLU A 393 -11.97 -14.05 5.47
CA GLU A 393 -11.63 -15.17 4.57
C GLU A 393 -12.72 -16.24 4.54
N ILE A 394 -13.45 -16.42 5.64
CA ILE A 394 -14.50 -17.42 5.81
C ILE A 394 -15.63 -16.88 6.71
N SER A 395 -16.83 -17.44 6.56
CA SER A 395 -17.96 -17.20 7.44
C SER A 395 -17.61 -17.38 8.92
N PHE A 396 -18.22 -16.57 9.78
CA PHE A 396 -18.02 -16.62 11.23
C PHE A 396 -19.36 -16.70 11.97
N ARG A 397 -19.31 -17.04 13.26
CA ARG A 397 -20.49 -17.10 14.13
C ARG A 397 -20.62 -15.81 14.95
N PRO A 398 -21.84 -15.38 15.32
CA PRO A 398 -22.03 -14.34 16.32
C PRO A 398 -21.33 -14.67 17.65
N PRO A 399 -21.09 -13.66 18.51
CA PRO A 399 -20.59 -13.89 19.86
C PRO A 399 -21.45 -14.90 20.64
N VAL A 400 -20.84 -15.70 21.52
CA VAL A 400 -21.58 -16.73 22.30
C VAL A 400 -22.41 -16.13 23.45
N GLN A 401 -22.17 -14.87 23.78
CA GLN A 401 -22.85 -14.17 24.86
C GLN A 401 -24.15 -13.54 24.36
N THR A 402 -25.19 -13.62 25.17
CA THR A 402 -26.44 -12.92 24.94
C THR A 402 -26.24 -11.41 25.04
N GLY A 403 -26.78 -10.64 24.11
CA GLY A 403 -26.69 -9.17 24.14
C GLY A 403 -26.89 -8.51 22.78
N GLU A 404 -26.88 -7.18 22.77
CA GLU A 404 -26.91 -6.38 21.54
C GLU A 404 -25.48 -6.20 21.00
N PHE A 405 -25.31 -6.44 19.70
CA PHE A 405 -24.03 -6.33 19.00
C PHE A 405 -24.17 -5.48 17.75
N LYS A 406 -23.07 -4.81 17.42
CA LYS A 406 -22.90 -4.03 16.20
C LYS A 406 -21.76 -4.63 15.39
N MET A 407 -22.05 -5.00 14.15
CA MET A 407 -21.05 -5.38 13.15
C MET A 407 -20.83 -4.22 12.18
N ASP A 408 -19.58 -3.82 12.02
CA ASP A 408 -19.18 -2.89 10.98
C ASP A 408 -18.30 -3.62 9.97
N TYR A 409 -18.53 -3.43 8.67
CA TYR A 409 -17.70 -4.03 7.62
C TYR A 409 -17.54 -3.12 6.40
N GLN A 410 -16.40 -3.25 5.71
CA GLN A 410 -16.03 -2.47 4.53
C GLN A 410 -15.18 -3.32 3.57
N GLY A 411 -15.36 -3.14 2.26
CA GLY A 411 -14.59 -3.80 1.22
C GLY A 411 -13.50 -2.89 0.66
N THR A 412 -12.37 -3.46 0.26
CA THR A 412 -11.31 -2.80 -0.50
C THR A 412 -11.03 -3.60 -1.77
N ASP A 413 -10.99 -2.94 -2.93
CA ASP A 413 -10.62 -3.58 -4.19
C ASP A 413 -9.08 -3.66 -4.38
N ILE A 414 -8.62 -4.29 -5.46
CA ILE A 414 -7.18 -4.44 -5.78
C ILE A 414 -6.48 -3.14 -6.18
N ILE A 415 -7.21 -2.08 -6.54
CA ILE A 415 -6.65 -0.76 -6.89
C ILE A 415 -6.75 0.26 -5.75
N GLY A 416 -7.32 -0.15 -4.62
CA GLY A 416 -7.40 0.58 -3.35
C GLY A 416 -8.66 1.40 -3.12
N ASN A 417 -9.72 1.30 -3.94
CA ASN A 417 -11.00 1.94 -3.62
C ASN A 417 -11.65 1.20 -2.43
N LYS A 418 -12.26 1.97 -1.52
CA LYS A 418 -12.87 1.45 -0.30
C LYS A 418 -14.37 1.72 -0.34
N SER A 419 -15.19 0.70 -0.04
CA SER A 419 -16.65 0.83 0.04
C SER A 419 -17.07 1.82 1.11
N ASN A 420 -18.35 2.17 1.19
CA ASN A 420 -18.85 2.78 2.42
C ASN A 420 -18.79 1.76 3.57
N LEU A 421 -18.61 2.25 4.80
CA LEU A 421 -18.71 1.43 6.00
C LEU A 421 -20.18 1.07 6.24
N VAL A 422 -20.49 -0.22 6.30
CA VAL A 422 -21.84 -0.71 6.62
C VAL A 422 -21.90 -1.12 8.09
N SER A 423 -22.91 -0.64 8.80
CA SER A 423 -23.18 -0.94 10.21
C SER A 423 -24.48 -1.72 10.36
N VAL A 424 -24.42 -2.90 10.99
CA VAL A 424 -25.57 -3.77 11.24
C VAL A 424 -25.69 -4.04 12.74
N ASN A 425 -26.87 -3.79 13.30
CA ASN A 425 -27.18 -4.13 14.69
C ASN A 425 -27.96 -5.44 14.73
N PHE A 426 -27.59 -6.34 15.64
CA PHE A 426 -28.31 -7.59 15.90
C PHE A 426 -28.25 -7.92 17.39
N VAL A 427 -29.23 -8.70 17.85
CA VAL A 427 -29.27 -9.24 19.21
C VAL A 427 -28.91 -10.71 19.13
N VAL A 428 -27.94 -11.15 19.93
CA VAL A 428 -27.68 -12.58 20.10
C VAL A 428 -28.49 -13.08 21.28
N ASP A 429 -29.21 -14.17 21.06
CA ASP A 429 -29.83 -14.96 22.10
C ASP A 429 -29.14 -16.33 22.19
N SER A 430 -28.50 -16.57 23.32
CA SER A 430 -27.83 -17.82 23.64
C SER A 430 -28.42 -18.52 24.87
N GLN A 431 -29.54 -18.04 25.39
CA GLN A 431 -30.21 -18.59 26.54
C GLN A 431 -31.43 -19.40 26.08
N SER A 432 -31.68 -20.52 26.74
CA SER A 432 -32.95 -21.23 26.53
C SER A 432 -34.03 -20.59 27.41
N PRO A 433 -35.31 -20.65 27.01
CA PRO A 433 -36.37 -20.19 27.89
C PRO A 433 -36.44 -21.02 29.17
N THR A 434 -37.16 -20.48 30.14
CA THR A 434 -37.43 -21.13 31.42
C THR A 434 -38.92 -21.40 31.57
N THR A 435 -39.30 -22.65 31.87
CA THR A 435 -40.70 -23.05 32.03
C THR A 435 -41.06 -23.29 33.49
N GLN A 436 -42.20 -22.74 33.90
CA GLN A 436 -42.80 -22.97 35.21
C GLN A 436 -44.03 -23.87 35.10
N LEU A 437 -44.07 -24.93 35.90
CA LEU A 437 -45.26 -25.75 36.14
C LEU A 437 -46.16 -25.11 37.21
N ILE A 438 -47.39 -24.81 36.82
CA ILE A 438 -48.43 -24.20 37.66
C ILE A 438 -49.58 -25.19 37.82
N THR A 439 -50.00 -25.39 39.07
CA THR A 439 -51.12 -26.27 39.43
C THR A 439 -52.25 -25.44 40.05
N ASP A 440 -53.47 -25.63 39.56
CA ASP A 440 -54.69 -24.97 40.03
C ASP A 440 -55.67 -26.03 40.54
N GLY A 441 -55.70 -26.20 41.86
CA GLY A 441 -56.41 -27.27 42.56
C GLY A 441 -55.73 -27.65 43.88
N VAL A 442 -56.26 -28.70 44.53
CA VAL A 442 -55.64 -29.21 45.78
C VAL A 442 -54.40 -30.01 45.40
N THR A 443 -53.28 -29.66 46.03
CA THR A 443 -52.01 -30.37 45.83
C THR A 443 -51.27 -30.55 47.15
N TYR A 444 -50.48 -31.62 47.21
CA TYR A 444 -49.55 -31.88 48.30
C TYR A 444 -48.17 -32.12 47.71
N ARG A 445 -47.14 -31.43 48.18
CA ARG A 445 -45.78 -31.49 47.60
C ARG A 445 -44.78 -32.11 48.57
N ARG A 446 -43.90 -32.95 48.04
CA ARG A 446 -42.75 -33.51 48.79
C ARG A 446 -41.47 -33.33 47.99
N GLY A 447 -40.69 -32.32 48.35
CA GLY A 447 -39.50 -31.94 47.58
C GLY A 447 -39.86 -31.18 46.29
N PRO A 448 -38.86 -30.87 45.45
CA PRO A 448 -39.05 -29.99 44.30
C PRO A 448 -39.80 -30.65 43.13
N ASN A 449 -39.67 -31.97 42.97
CA ASN A 449 -40.08 -32.69 41.76
C ASN A 449 -41.16 -33.75 42.01
N VAL A 450 -41.86 -33.74 43.15
CA VAL A 450 -42.98 -34.67 43.40
C VAL A 450 -44.22 -33.93 43.89
N ILE A 451 -45.31 -34.05 43.14
CA ILE A 451 -46.59 -33.36 43.38
C ILE A 451 -47.71 -34.40 43.40
N TRP A 452 -48.39 -34.53 44.54
CA TRP A 452 -49.66 -35.21 44.65
C TRP A 452 -50.79 -34.27 44.28
N MET A 453 -51.78 -34.76 43.55
CA MET A 453 -52.95 -34.01 43.11
C MET A 453 -54.14 -34.94 42.90
N ASN A 454 -55.35 -34.39 42.87
CA ASN A 454 -56.54 -35.14 42.45
C ASN A 454 -56.81 -34.93 40.95
N SER A 455 -57.70 -35.73 40.34
CA SER A 455 -57.97 -35.68 38.89
C SER A 455 -58.61 -34.37 38.42
N LYS A 456 -59.06 -33.52 39.35
CA LYS A 456 -59.66 -32.20 39.06
C LYS A 456 -58.63 -31.07 39.04
N THR A 457 -57.40 -31.31 39.51
CA THR A 457 -56.34 -30.31 39.52
C THR A 457 -55.88 -30.00 38.10
N ARG A 458 -55.98 -28.71 37.70
CA ARG A 458 -55.53 -28.25 36.39
C ARG A 458 -54.03 -28.01 36.39
N ILE A 459 -53.36 -28.53 35.37
CA ILE A 459 -51.95 -28.34 35.07
C ILE A 459 -51.84 -27.27 33.99
N SER A 460 -50.99 -26.27 34.22
CA SER A 460 -50.62 -25.29 33.20
C SER A 460 -49.12 -25.02 33.20
N LEU A 461 -48.59 -24.71 32.02
CA LEU A 461 -47.20 -24.35 31.81
C LEU A 461 -47.11 -22.89 31.39
N LYS A 462 -46.14 -22.17 31.96
CA LYS A 462 -45.81 -20.81 31.57
C LYS A 462 -44.31 -20.70 31.37
N ALA A 463 -43.89 -20.39 30.14
CA ALA A 463 -42.50 -20.16 29.82
C ALA A 463 -42.19 -18.66 29.70
N LEU A 464 -40.95 -18.30 29.99
CA LEU A 464 -40.41 -16.96 29.83
C LEU A 464 -39.06 -17.04 29.11
N ASP A 465 -38.90 -16.23 28.07
CA ASP A 465 -37.63 -15.84 27.48
C ASP A 465 -37.58 -14.32 27.40
N ASN A 466 -36.45 -13.72 27.79
CA ASN A 466 -36.32 -12.27 27.91
C ASN A 466 -35.65 -11.62 26.70
N VAL A 467 -35.29 -12.39 25.66
CA VAL A 467 -34.49 -11.92 24.54
C VAL A 467 -35.22 -12.12 23.22
N SER A 468 -35.27 -13.35 22.68
CA SER A 468 -35.98 -13.64 21.43
C SER A 468 -37.46 -13.99 21.64
N GLY A 469 -37.87 -14.25 22.89
CA GLY A 469 -39.23 -14.61 23.26
C GLY A 469 -39.51 -16.11 23.08
N VAL A 470 -40.57 -16.59 23.71
CA VAL A 470 -40.95 -18.01 23.65
C VAL A 470 -41.69 -18.30 22.36
N GLN A 471 -41.20 -19.25 21.57
CA GLN A 471 -41.88 -19.77 20.38
C GLN A 471 -42.93 -20.82 20.73
N SER A 472 -42.56 -21.79 21.58
CA SER A 472 -43.43 -22.93 21.88
C SER A 472 -43.06 -23.61 23.19
N ILE A 473 -44.03 -24.30 23.78
CA ILE A 473 -43.87 -25.15 24.97
C ILE A 473 -44.30 -26.56 24.59
N PHE A 474 -43.48 -27.54 24.95
CA PHE A 474 -43.72 -28.95 24.76
C PHE A 474 -43.78 -29.68 26.10
N TYR A 475 -44.56 -30.76 26.15
CA TYR A 475 -44.58 -31.64 27.30
C TYR A 475 -44.67 -33.11 26.88
N LYS A 476 -44.28 -33.99 27.79
CA LYS A 476 -44.41 -35.44 27.67
C LYS A 476 -45.00 -35.97 28.98
N LEU A 477 -46.05 -36.77 28.84
CA LEU A 477 -46.67 -37.48 29.95
C LEU A 477 -46.38 -38.98 29.76
N ASP A 478 -45.75 -39.60 30.76
CA ASP A 478 -45.31 -40.99 30.77
C ASP A 478 -44.43 -41.34 29.56
N GLU A 479 -44.65 -42.49 28.94
CA GLU A 479 -43.88 -42.95 27.78
C GLU A 479 -44.38 -42.38 26.44
N ASN A 480 -45.26 -41.38 26.47
CA ASN A 480 -45.83 -40.81 25.25
C ASN A 480 -44.83 -39.98 24.45
N LYS A 481 -45.20 -39.63 23.21
CA LYS A 481 -44.43 -38.69 22.38
C LYS A 481 -44.51 -37.27 22.96
N GLU A 482 -43.52 -36.45 22.65
CA GLU A 482 -43.55 -35.02 22.94
C GLU A 482 -44.77 -34.36 22.25
N LEU A 483 -45.58 -33.63 23.04
CA LEU A 483 -46.81 -32.96 22.62
C LEU A 483 -46.67 -31.45 22.76
N LEU A 484 -47.26 -30.72 21.82
CA LEU A 484 -47.37 -29.25 21.90
C LEU A 484 -48.37 -28.86 22.99
N TYR A 485 -47.96 -28.00 23.92
CA TYR A 485 -48.82 -27.44 24.95
C TYR A 485 -49.77 -26.40 24.34
N LYS A 486 -51.09 -26.63 24.48
CA LYS A 486 -52.14 -25.77 23.90
C LYS A 486 -52.99 -25.03 24.93
N GLY A 487 -52.75 -25.25 26.21
CA GLY A 487 -53.58 -24.76 27.31
C GLY A 487 -53.60 -25.75 28.46
N SER A 488 -54.28 -25.37 29.54
CA SER A 488 -54.36 -26.21 30.73
C SER A 488 -55.11 -27.51 30.48
N PHE A 489 -54.73 -28.55 31.21
CA PHE A 489 -55.34 -29.88 31.13
C PHE A 489 -55.35 -30.56 32.51
N THR A 490 -56.03 -31.70 32.61
CA THR A 490 -56.06 -32.55 33.82
C THR A 490 -55.58 -33.96 33.47
N ILE A 491 -55.24 -34.75 34.49
CA ILE A 491 -54.91 -36.18 34.35
C ILE A 491 -56.02 -36.96 35.03
N SER A 492 -56.75 -37.78 34.27
CA SER A 492 -57.90 -38.54 34.79
C SER A 492 -57.52 -39.82 35.50
N ASP A 493 -56.40 -40.41 35.11
CA ASP A 493 -56.01 -41.74 35.56
C ASP A 493 -55.28 -41.59 36.90
N GLU A 494 -55.69 -42.35 37.91
CA GLU A 494 -54.97 -42.40 39.18
C GLU A 494 -53.63 -43.12 39.01
N GLY A 495 -52.67 -42.75 39.84
CA GLY A 495 -51.36 -43.38 39.91
C GLY A 495 -50.20 -42.40 39.69
N ARG A 496 -49.05 -42.96 39.32
CA ARG A 496 -47.80 -42.22 39.18
C ARG A 496 -47.57 -41.90 37.71
N HIS A 497 -47.40 -40.62 37.41
CA HIS A 497 -47.12 -40.12 36.08
C HIS A 497 -45.80 -39.37 36.01
N THR A 498 -44.97 -39.71 35.03
CA THR A 498 -43.77 -38.93 34.72
C THR A 498 -44.15 -37.78 33.81
N PHE A 499 -43.87 -36.56 34.22
CA PHE A 499 -44.19 -35.36 33.47
C PHE A 499 -42.92 -34.57 33.16
N GLU A 500 -42.60 -34.43 31.88
CA GLU A 500 -41.47 -33.67 31.39
C GLU A 500 -41.99 -32.51 30.55
N PHE A 501 -41.33 -31.36 30.61
CA PHE A 501 -41.64 -30.23 29.76
C PHE A 501 -40.37 -29.51 29.32
N SER A 502 -40.44 -28.86 28.17
CA SER A 502 -39.40 -27.96 27.67
C SER A 502 -40.04 -26.84 26.87
N SER A 503 -39.33 -25.74 26.74
CA SER A 503 -39.70 -24.62 25.89
C SER A 503 -38.63 -24.37 24.84
N VAL A 504 -39.05 -23.77 23.73
CA VAL A 504 -38.18 -23.35 22.62
C VAL A 504 -38.43 -21.86 22.39
N ASP A 505 -37.37 -21.08 22.26
CA ASP A 505 -37.44 -19.66 21.91
C ASP A 505 -37.56 -19.42 20.39
N HIS A 506 -37.65 -18.17 19.94
CA HIS A 506 -37.75 -17.87 18.51
C HIS A 506 -36.46 -18.07 17.71
N VAL A 507 -35.30 -18.27 18.35
CA VAL A 507 -34.03 -18.63 17.70
C VAL A 507 -33.63 -20.09 17.95
N ASN A 508 -34.62 -20.94 18.26
CA ASN A 508 -34.49 -22.37 18.47
C ASN A 508 -33.50 -22.79 19.59
N ASN A 509 -33.26 -21.97 20.61
CA ASN A 509 -32.66 -22.46 21.85
C ASN A 509 -33.72 -23.25 22.64
N LYS A 510 -33.39 -24.48 23.04
CA LYS A 510 -34.31 -25.42 23.69
C LYS A 510 -33.90 -25.67 25.15
N GLU A 511 -34.86 -25.52 26.05
CA GLU A 511 -34.71 -25.80 27.48
C GLU A 511 -34.36 -27.27 27.72
N VAL A 512 -33.50 -27.52 28.71
CA VAL A 512 -33.17 -28.87 29.16
C VAL A 512 -34.36 -29.47 29.91
N LEU A 513 -34.78 -30.67 29.52
CA LEU A 513 -35.91 -31.38 30.14
C LEU A 513 -35.67 -31.59 31.64
N THR A 514 -36.61 -31.14 32.46
CA THR A 514 -36.64 -31.43 33.89
C THR A 514 -37.84 -32.34 34.22
N PRO A 515 -37.62 -33.59 34.66
CA PRO A 515 -38.71 -34.50 34.98
C PRO A 515 -39.35 -34.15 36.34
N VAL A 516 -40.68 -34.13 36.36
CA VAL A 516 -41.52 -33.99 37.55
C VAL A 516 -42.39 -35.24 37.68
N LEU A 517 -42.46 -35.80 38.88
CA LEU A 517 -43.36 -36.89 39.20
C LEU A 517 -44.69 -36.34 39.70
N LEU A 518 -45.77 -36.63 38.98
CA LEU A 518 -47.14 -36.32 39.38
C LEU A 518 -47.78 -37.59 39.94
N VAL A 519 -48.40 -37.50 41.10
CA VAL A 519 -49.14 -38.62 41.72
C VAL A 519 -50.61 -38.23 41.79
N VAL A 520 -51.43 -38.83 40.96
CA VAL A 520 -52.87 -38.58 40.90
C VAL A 520 -53.58 -39.54 41.84
N ASP A 521 -54.39 -39.00 42.75
CA ASP A 521 -55.04 -39.77 43.81
C ASP A 521 -56.39 -39.14 44.19
N ASP A 522 -57.47 -39.83 43.83
CA ASP A 522 -58.86 -39.54 44.21
C ASP A 522 -59.38 -40.55 45.25
N THR A 523 -58.53 -41.47 45.72
CA THR A 523 -58.91 -42.57 46.61
C THR A 523 -58.93 -42.08 48.05
N PRO A 524 -60.08 -42.10 48.74
CA PRO A 524 -60.16 -41.64 50.12
C PRO A 524 -59.49 -42.64 51.10
N PRO A 525 -59.04 -42.17 52.28
CA PRO A 525 -58.44 -43.04 53.31
C PRO A 525 -59.36 -44.18 53.76
N GLU A 526 -58.81 -45.32 54.16
CA GLU A 526 -59.60 -46.43 54.70
C GLU A 526 -59.76 -46.32 56.23
N ILE A 527 -61.00 -46.21 56.73
CA ILE A 527 -61.28 -46.10 58.18
C ILE A 527 -61.34 -47.49 58.85
N LYS A 528 -60.48 -47.67 59.85
CA LYS A 528 -60.46 -48.82 60.76
C LYS A 528 -60.94 -48.40 62.15
N ALA A 529 -61.86 -49.18 62.69
CA ALA A 529 -62.43 -48.98 64.01
C ALA A 529 -62.22 -50.26 64.83
N VAL A 530 -61.58 -50.14 65.99
CA VAL A 530 -61.19 -51.27 66.82
C VAL A 530 -61.70 -51.04 68.24
N PHE A 531 -62.42 -52.03 68.76
CA PHE A 531 -62.82 -52.06 70.16
C PHE A 531 -61.80 -52.86 70.97
N ASN A 532 -61.40 -52.38 72.15
CA ASN A 532 -60.49 -53.14 73.02
C ASN A 532 -61.12 -54.36 73.68
N ARG A 533 -62.45 -54.44 73.71
CA ARG A 533 -63.22 -55.56 74.26
C ARG A 533 -64.07 -56.19 73.16
N SER A 534 -64.19 -57.51 73.22
CA SER A 534 -65.05 -58.27 72.31
C SER A 534 -66.52 -57.98 72.58
N GLU A 535 -67.36 -58.18 71.57
CA GLU A 535 -68.82 -58.15 71.75
C GLU A 535 -69.25 -59.23 72.74
N VAL A 536 -70.18 -58.89 73.64
CA VAL A 536 -70.78 -59.81 74.63
C VAL A 536 -72.10 -60.41 74.14
N GLY A 537 -72.59 -59.93 73.01
CA GLY A 537 -73.81 -60.41 72.36
C GLY A 537 -74.20 -59.51 71.19
N SER A 538 -75.39 -59.75 70.66
CA SER A 538 -76.02 -58.89 69.65
C SER A 538 -77.52 -58.76 69.88
N GLU A 539 -78.08 -57.63 69.46
CA GLU A 539 -79.51 -57.37 69.41
C GLU A 539 -79.94 -57.11 67.97
N GLY A 540 -81.19 -57.46 67.62
CA GLY A 540 -81.66 -57.44 66.22
C GLY A 540 -81.53 -58.79 65.53
N GLY A 541 -82.01 -58.89 64.29
CA GLY A 541 -81.98 -60.13 63.49
C GLY A 541 -80.59 -60.51 62.97
N ASP A 542 -80.52 -61.54 62.12
CA ASP A 542 -79.28 -61.93 61.46
C ASP A 542 -78.92 -60.96 60.30
N GLY A 543 -77.64 -60.81 59.97
CA GLY A 543 -77.19 -60.00 58.83
C GLY A 543 -77.03 -58.51 59.14
N GLU A 544 -77.55 -57.64 58.27
CA GLU A 544 -77.41 -56.17 58.38
C GLU A 544 -78.17 -55.55 59.56
N ASP A 545 -79.14 -56.28 60.14
CA ASP A 545 -79.91 -55.85 61.31
C ASP A 545 -79.23 -56.22 62.65
N LYS A 546 -78.08 -56.91 62.62
CA LYS A 546 -77.32 -57.29 63.81
C LYS A 546 -76.62 -56.07 64.41
N ILE A 547 -77.03 -55.67 65.61
CA ILE A 547 -76.38 -54.61 66.40
C ILE A 547 -75.52 -55.26 67.49
N ASN A 548 -74.20 -55.06 67.40
CA ASN A 548 -73.27 -55.62 68.38
C ASN A 548 -73.42 -54.94 69.75
N VAL A 549 -73.39 -55.74 70.81
CA VAL A 549 -73.46 -55.29 72.20
C VAL A 549 -72.07 -55.41 72.84
N TYR A 550 -71.58 -54.32 73.41
CA TYR A 550 -70.30 -54.23 74.10
C TYR A 550 -70.50 -53.97 75.60
N PRO A 551 -69.59 -54.44 76.48
CA PRO A 551 -69.67 -54.16 77.90
C PRO A 551 -69.33 -52.70 78.21
N LEU A 552 -69.85 -52.17 79.32
CA LEU A 552 -69.51 -50.84 79.84
C LEU A 552 -67.99 -50.68 80.01
N TYR A 553 -67.48 -49.46 79.76
CA TYR A 553 -66.06 -49.13 79.74
C TYR A 553 -65.26 -49.77 78.58
N THR A 554 -65.93 -50.08 77.47
CA THR A 554 -65.25 -50.41 76.21
C THR A 554 -64.62 -49.14 75.62
N THR A 555 -63.43 -49.26 75.05
CA THR A 555 -62.74 -48.15 74.36
C THR A 555 -62.75 -48.41 72.86
N LEU A 556 -63.18 -47.40 72.10
CA LEU A 556 -63.17 -47.39 70.63
C LEU A 556 -61.96 -46.61 70.12
N PHE A 557 -61.08 -47.29 69.40
CA PHE A 557 -59.93 -46.73 68.71
C PHE A 557 -60.28 -46.51 67.25
N LEU A 558 -60.06 -45.29 66.77
CA LEU A 558 -60.24 -44.93 65.36
C LEU A 558 -58.85 -44.77 64.72
N ASN A 559 -58.67 -45.38 63.56
CA ASN A 559 -57.52 -45.16 62.70
C ASN A 559 -57.99 -44.99 61.26
N ALA A 560 -57.17 -44.33 60.43
CA ALA A 560 -57.35 -44.33 59.01
C ALA A 560 -56.00 -44.49 58.33
N ASP A 561 -55.95 -45.34 57.32
CA ASP A 561 -54.74 -45.56 56.53
C ASP A 561 -54.96 -44.96 55.14
N ASP A 562 -53.99 -44.16 54.69
CA ASP A 562 -53.93 -43.67 53.31
C ASP A 562 -52.56 -44.01 52.72
N ASN A 563 -52.57 -44.67 51.57
CA ASN A 563 -51.39 -45.24 50.94
C ASN A 563 -50.68 -44.28 49.97
N SER A 564 -51.26 -43.09 49.71
CA SER A 564 -50.72 -42.17 48.70
C SER A 564 -50.55 -40.72 49.21
N ALA A 565 -51.63 -39.94 49.36
CA ALA A 565 -51.58 -38.52 49.72
C ALA A 565 -51.21 -38.21 51.18
N LYS A 566 -51.06 -39.25 52.00
CA LYS A 566 -51.06 -39.25 53.46
C LYS A 566 -52.36 -38.70 54.07
N LEU A 567 -52.73 -39.31 55.18
CA LEU A 567 -53.82 -38.86 56.04
C LEU A 567 -53.58 -37.42 56.53
N LYS A 568 -54.59 -36.56 56.37
CA LYS A 568 -54.64 -35.20 56.93
C LYS A 568 -55.29 -35.18 58.30
N GLY A 569 -56.31 -36.02 58.53
CA GLY A 569 -56.88 -36.23 59.85
C GLY A 569 -58.14 -37.10 59.88
N VAL A 570 -58.57 -37.44 61.09
CA VAL A 570 -59.83 -38.17 61.37
C VAL A 570 -60.73 -37.28 62.23
N ARG A 571 -62.02 -37.26 61.91
CA ARG A 571 -63.07 -36.59 62.68
C ARG A 571 -64.17 -37.58 63.05
N PHE A 572 -64.85 -37.37 64.17
CA PHE A 572 -65.95 -38.24 64.59
C PHE A 572 -67.10 -37.46 65.22
N SER A 573 -68.30 -38.04 65.22
CA SER A 573 -69.50 -37.55 65.90
C SER A 573 -70.15 -38.71 66.63
N ILE A 574 -70.59 -38.50 67.88
CA ILE A 574 -71.28 -39.50 68.69
C ILE A 574 -72.69 -38.98 69.00
N ASN A 575 -73.70 -39.81 68.73
CA ASN A 575 -75.10 -39.55 69.08
C ASN A 575 -75.62 -38.20 68.57
N GLY A 576 -75.18 -37.78 67.38
CA GLY A 576 -75.59 -36.53 66.75
C GLY A 576 -74.84 -35.28 67.25
N SER A 577 -73.74 -35.44 68.00
CA SER A 577 -72.86 -34.32 68.35
C SER A 577 -72.26 -33.66 67.09
N PRO A 578 -71.80 -32.41 67.16
CA PRO A 578 -70.92 -31.85 66.13
C PRO A 578 -69.70 -32.77 65.90
N LYS A 579 -69.15 -32.73 64.67
CA LYS A 579 -67.96 -33.50 64.33
C LYS A 579 -66.73 -32.87 64.98
N GLU A 580 -65.98 -33.65 65.73
CA GLU A 580 -64.76 -33.24 66.42
C GLU A 580 -63.54 -33.97 65.87
N ALA A 581 -62.35 -33.36 65.99
CA ALA A 581 -61.10 -34.01 65.59
C ALA A 581 -60.79 -35.16 66.56
N TYR A 582 -60.44 -36.33 66.02
CA TYR A 582 -60.03 -37.47 66.81
C TYR A 582 -58.59 -37.27 67.32
N GLN A 583 -58.43 -37.10 68.64
CA GLN A 583 -57.13 -36.90 69.29
C GLN A 583 -56.79 -38.02 70.27
N GLU A 584 -57.80 -38.61 70.92
CA GLU A 584 -57.67 -39.66 71.93
C GLU A 584 -58.75 -40.74 71.74
N ALA A 585 -58.49 -41.94 72.25
CA ALA A 585 -59.41 -43.06 72.15
C ALA A 585 -60.73 -42.80 72.91
N LEU A 586 -61.84 -43.25 72.34
CA LEU A 586 -63.18 -42.93 72.84
C LEU A 586 -63.59 -43.93 73.92
N LEU A 587 -63.62 -43.50 75.19
CA LEU A 587 -64.11 -44.33 76.29
C LEU A 587 -65.64 -44.30 76.36
N LEU A 588 -66.27 -45.49 76.29
CA LEU A 588 -67.71 -45.67 76.34
C LEU A 588 -68.15 -45.98 77.79
N ASP A 589 -68.28 -44.94 78.60
CA ASP A 589 -68.52 -45.00 80.05
C ASP A 589 -70.00 -44.93 80.46
N LYS A 590 -70.92 -44.78 79.50
CA LYS A 590 -72.36 -44.71 79.72
C LYS A 590 -73.07 -45.84 78.97
N PRO A 591 -74.09 -46.50 79.57
CA PRO A 591 -74.90 -47.44 78.83
C PRO A 591 -75.83 -46.71 77.85
N GLY A 592 -76.13 -47.36 76.73
CA GLY A 592 -77.06 -46.83 75.74
C GLY A 592 -76.72 -47.22 74.31
N ASN A 593 -77.53 -46.72 73.38
CA ASN A 593 -77.30 -46.87 71.95
C ASN A 593 -76.30 -45.82 71.50
N TYR A 594 -75.25 -46.27 70.82
CA TYR A 594 -74.23 -45.40 70.26
C TYR A 594 -74.37 -45.37 68.74
N TYR A 595 -74.46 -44.15 68.21
CA TYR A 595 -74.38 -43.85 66.79
C TYR A 595 -73.12 -43.03 66.53
N VAL A 596 -72.12 -43.65 65.92
CA VAL A 596 -70.82 -43.01 65.65
C VAL A 596 -70.64 -42.83 64.15
N ILE A 597 -70.40 -41.59 63.73
CA ILE A 597 -69.96 -41.27 62.37
C ILE A 597 -68.49 -40.90 62.44
N VAL A 598 -67.64 -41.56 61.65
CA VAL A 598 -66.21 -41.27 61.52
C VAL A 598 -65.95 -40.81 60.09
N GLU A 599 -65.15 -39.76 59.93
CA GLU A 599 -64.68 -39.27 58.64
C GLU A 599 -63.16 -39.19 58.65
N ALA A 600 -62.52 -39.68 57.60
CA ALA A 600 -61.09 -39.52 57.39
C ALA A 600 -60.85 -38.74 56.10
N GLU A 601 -59.94 -37.78 56.15
CA GLU A 601 -59.57 -36.90 55.04
C GLU A 601 -58.07 -37.03 54.79
N ASP A 602 -57.65 -37.15 53.52
CA ASP A 602 -56.24 -37.08 53.11
C ASP A 602 -55.78 -35.64 52.80
N ASN A 603 -54.52 -35.45 52.38
CA ASN A 603 -54.03 -34.12 52.01
C ASN A 603 -54.56 -33.58 50.67
N LEU A 604 -55.30 -34.38 49.89
CA LEU A 604 -55.93 -34.00 48.63
C LEU A 604 -57.43 -33.67 48.78
N GLY A 605 -57.98 -33.88 49.98
CA GLY A 605 -59.38 -33.62 50.30
C GLY A 605 -60.30 -34.79 49.97
N ASN A 606 -59.77 -35.99 49.71
CA ASN A 606 -60.57 -37.18 49.54
C ASN A 606 -61.06 -37.64 50.92
N ILE A 607 -62.38 -37.85 51.05
CA ILE A 607 -63.04 -38.15 52.33
C ILE A 607 -63.72 -39.51 52.27
N SER A 608 -63.46 -40.35 53.26
CA SER A 608 -64.26 -41.54 53.54
C SER A 608 -65.13 -41.32 54.78
N THR A 609 -66.25 -42.05 54.87
CA THR A 609 -67.14 -41.99 56.01
C THR A 609 -67.52 -43.40 56.46
N LYS A 610 -67.40 -43.66 57.76
CA LYS A 610 -67.82 -44.92 58.39
C LYS A 610 -68.88 -44.64 59.45
N LYS A 611 -70.02 -45.32 59.35
CA LYS A 611 -71.10 -45.26 60.34
C LYS A 611 -71.12 -46.54 61.15
N MET A 612 -71.25 -46.42 62.46
CA MET A 612 -71.30 -47.54 63.38
C MET A 612 -72.48 -47.37 64.34
N ILE A 613 -73.26 -48.43 64.48
CA ILE A 613 -74.33 -48.54 65.48
C ILE A 613 -73.97 -49.72 66.38
N PHE A 614 -73.91 -49.48 67.68
CA PHE A 614 -73.67 -50.52 68.68
C PHE A 614 -74.31 -50.13 70.00
N ILE A 615 -74.51 -51.11 70.88
CA ILE A 615 -75.11 -50.91 72.20
C ILE A 615 -74.04 -51.13 73.25
N VAL A 616 -74.00 -50.28 74.27
CA VAL A 616 -73.18 -50.48 75.46
C VAL A 616 -74.09 -50.80 76.64
N LYS A 617 -73.86 -51.93 77.31
CA LYS A 617 -74.62 -52.35 78.50
C LYS A 617 -73.73 -52.53 79.71
N ALA A 618 -74.27 -52.21 80.89
CA ALA A 618 -73.74 -52.75 82.13
C ALA A 618 -73.97 -54.26 82.11
N GLY A 619 -72.90 -55.02 82.34
CA GLY A 619 -72.96 -56.49 82.39
C GLY A 619 -73.76 -57.01 83.57
#